data_AF-A0A952KIC4-F1
#
_entry.id   AF-A0A952KIC4-F1
#
_cell.length_a   1.000
_cell.length_b   1.000
_cell.length_c   1.000
_cell.angle_alpha   90.00
_cell.angle_beta   90.00
_cell.angle_gamma   90.00
#
_symmetry.space_group_name_H-M   'P 1'
#
loop_
_entity.id
_entity.type
_entity.pdbx_description
1 polymer ?
#
loop_
_entity_poly.entity_id
_entity_poly.type
_entity_poly.pdbx_seq_one_letter_code
_entity_poly.pdbx_strand_id
1 'polypeptide(L)'
;ALGGEGIRLDDLALLYAALGDHGLSKPLAYTAEDEQARLRDGGTRLMRAEAADKIVAILRETPAPAGRLPGPLMRAGNRPAFKTGTSYGYRDALAVGVAGGYAVMVWTGRPDGGARADQTGREAAAPLLFDVFDQLQAPSQLPAPLAPARAPVALKSLNGPDSRASILFPPKNTTVYVEASVSSGTGALKVARPLKLSARGQRPITWYVDGQPLPEDVNGDFSWEPRTEGFYDLTVVDAAGHSDKSHVRVKAIDGSGPQ
;
A
#
# COMPACT_ATOMS: atom_id res chain seq x y z
N ALA A 1 -3.40 -1.51 1.44
CA ALA A 1 -3.13 -2.48 2.53
C ALA A 1 -1.64 -2.44 2.86
N LEU A 2 -1.26 -2.55 4.14
CA LEU A 2 0.13 -2.41 4.64
C LEU A 2 0.85 -3.75 4.89
N GLY A 3 0.33 -4.88 4.39
CA GLY A 3 1.03 -6.18 4.41
C GLY A 3 0.99 -6.93 5.75
N GLY A 4 -0.22 -7.15 6.31
CA GLY A 4 -0.41 -7.94 7.55
C GLY A 4 -0.61 -9.44 7.35
N GLU A 5 -0.60 -9.91 6.11
CA GLU A 5 -0.78 -11.32 5.72
C GLU A 5 0.49 -11.79 4.98
N GLY A 6 0.94 -13.02 5.27
CA GLY A 6 2.09 -13.62 4.59
C GLY A 6 1.74 -14.04 3.17
N ILE A 7 2.64 -13.78 2.22
CA ILE A 7 2.53 -14.25 0.83
C ILE A 7 3.82 -14.95 0.44
N ARG A 8 3.72 -16.03 -0.33
CA ARG A 8 4.91 -16.68 -0.87
C ARG A 8 5.52 -15.83 -1.99
N LEU A 9 6.85 -15.91 -2.15
CA LEU A 9 7.54 -15.08 -3.13
C LEU A 9 7.20 -15.48 -4.58
N ASP A 10 6.97 -16.76 -4.83
CA ASP A 10 6.49 -17.29 -6.12
C ASP A 10 5.10 -16.75 -6.48
N ASP A 11 4.17 -16.72 -5.53
CA ASP A 11 2.84 -16.14 -5.73
C ASP A 11 2.92 -14.63 -6.05
N LEU A 12 3.76 -13.89 -5.32
CA LEU A 12 3.92 -12.47 -5.56
C LEU A 12 4.59 -12.19 -6.92
N ALA A 13 5.60 -12.97 -7.29
CA ALA A 13 6.22 -12.89 -8.61
C ALA A 13 5.19 -13.17 -9.72
N LEU A 14 4.32 -14.17 -9.52
CA LEU A 14 3.25 -14.52 -10.46
C LEU A 14 2.24 -13.39 -10.65
N LEU A 15 1.87 -12.68 -9.58
CA LEU A 15 0.98 -11.52 -9.65
C LEU A 15 1.61 -10.38 -10.46
N TYR A 16 2.91 -10.11 -10.28
CA TYR A 16 3.61 -9.11 -11.08
C TYR A 16 3.80 -9.55 -12.53
N ALA A 17 4.10 -10.83 -12.78
CA ALA A 17 4.14 -11.38 -14.12
C ALA A 17 2.79 -11.19 -14.83
N ALA A 18 1.68 -11.40 -14.14
CA ALA A 18 0.35 -11.15 -14.68
C ALA A 18 0.11 -9.67 -15.01
N LEU A 19 0.65 -8.73 -14.22
CA LEU A 19 0.60 -7.30 -14.57
C LEU A 19 1.40 -7.00 -15.85
N GLY A 20 2.57 -7.62 -16.01
CA GLY A 20 3.38 -7.53 -17.22
C GLY A 20 2.73 -8.18 -18.45
N ASP A 21 1.86 -9.18 -18.25
CA ASP A 21 1.12 -9.92 -19.29
C ASP A 21 -0.36 -9.46 -19.38
N HIS A 22 -0.61 -8.15 -19.29
CA HIS A 22 -1.93 -7.54 -19.50
C HIS A 22 -3.08 -8.14 -18.64
N GLY A 23 -2.76 -8.48 -17.39
CA GLY A 23 -3.69 -9.04 -16.41
C GLY A 23 -3.94 -10.55 -16.56
N LEU A 24 -3.14 -11.26 -17.35
CA LEU A 24 -3.24 -12.71 -17.55
C LEU A 24 -2.19 -13.43 -16.69
N SER A 25 -2.63 -14.27 -15.77
CA SER A 25 -1.74 -15.11 -14.96
C SER A 25 -1.60 -16.49 -15.59
N LYS A 26 -0.37 -16.93 -15.85
CA LYS A 26 -0.06 -18.28 -16.33
C LYS A 26 0.71 -19.02 -15.24
N PRO A 27 0.44 -20.31 -14.99
CA PRO A 27 1.15 -21.06 -13.95
C PRO A 27 2.66 -21.09 -14.21
N LEU A 28 3.46 -20.97 -13.15
CA LEU A 28 4.92 -21.05 -13.22
C LEU A 28 5.34 -22.41 -13.77
N ALA A 29 6.38 -22.45 -14.61
CA ALA A 29 7.02 -23.67 -15.10
C ALA A 29 8.45 -23.74 -14.58
N TYR A 30 8.77 -24.83 -13.87
CA TYR A 30 10.10 -25.03 -13.29
C TYR A 30 10.98 -25.98 -14.11
N THR A 31 10.37 -26.80 -14.95
CA THR A 31 11.06 -27.73 -15.86
C THR A 31 10.61 -27.51 -17.31
N ALA A 32 11.37 -28.03 -18.27
CA ALA A 32 10.97 -28.00 -19.68
C ALA A 32 9.68 -28.81 -19.94
N GLU A 33 9.47 -29.90 -19.20
CA GLU A 33 8.26 -30.72 -19.30
C GLU A 33 7.02 -29.95 -18.80
N ASP A 34 7.17 -29.25 -17.68
CA ASP A 34 6.18 -28.33 -17.13
C ASP A 34 5.80 -27.25 -18.15
N GLU A 35 6.79 -26.63 -18.79
CA GLU A 35 6.58 -25.62 -19.83
C GLU A 35 5.80 -26.20 -20.99
N GLN A 36 6.22 -27.35 -21.54
CA GLN A 36 5.54 -28.02 -22.66
C GLN A 36 4.09 -28.38 -22.33
N ALA A 37 3.83 -28.89 -21.13
CA ALA A 37 2.49 -29.20 -20.67
C ALA A 37 1.61 -27.95 -20.55
N ARG A 38 2.20 -26.79 -20.21
CA ARG A 38 1.51 -25.51 -19.98
C ARG A 38 1.47 -24.60 -21.21
N LEU A 39 2.13 -24.94 -22.32
CA LEU A 39 2.11 -24.15 -23.57
C LEU A 39 0.70 -23.85 -24.10
N ARG A 40 -0.26 -24.76 -23.84
CA ARG A 40 -1.66 -24.61 -24.25
C ARG A 40 -2.56 -24.06 -23.15
N ASP A 41 -2.02 -23.80 -21.97
CA ASP A 41 -2.76 -23.16 -20.88
C ASP A 41 -2.99 -21.69 -21.24
N GLY A 42 -4.27 -21.34 -21.42
CA GLY A 42 -4.68 -19.97 -21.71
C GLY A 42 -4.49 -19.01 -20.53
N GLY A 43 -4.14 -19.53 -19.35
CA GLY A 43 -4.00 -18.78 -18.11
C GLY A 43 -5.33 -18.34 -17.52
N THR A 44 -5.26 -17.71 -16.34
CA THR A 44 -6.40 -17.13 -15.63
C THR A 44 -6.35 -15.61 -15.73
N ARG A 45 -7.43 -14.99 -16.20
CA ARG A 45 -7.54 -13.53 -16.26
C ARG A 45 -7.85 -12.95 -14.89
N LEU A 46 -6.86 -12.30 -14.27
CA LEU A 46 -7.02 -11.62 -12.98
C LEU A 46 -7.71 -10.25 -13.15
N MET A 47 -7.42 -9.56 -14.26
CA MET A 47 -8.02 -8.26 -14.56
C MET A 47 -8.07 -7.97 -16.06
N ARG A 48 -8.79 -6.90 -16.41
CA ARG A 48 -8.82 -6.37 -17.78
C ARG A 48 -7.43 -5.83 -18.15
N ALA A 49 -7.01 -6.04 -19.40
CA ALA A 49 -5.73 -5.55 -19.94
C ALA A 49 -5.53 -4.06 -19.64
N GLU A 50 -6.55 -3.25 -19.92
CA GLU A 50 -6.50 -1.81 -19.72
C GLU A 50 -6.30 -1.40 -18.25
N ALA A 51 -6.72 -2.22 -17.29
CA ALA A 51 -6.46 -1.97 -15.87
C ALA A 51 -5.03 -2.35 -15.48
N ALA A 52 -4.53 -3.49 -15.97
CA ALA A 52 -3.14 -3.91 -15.77
C ALA A 52 -2.17 -2.89 -16.37
N ASP A 53 -2.43 -2.42 -17.59
CA ASP A 53 -1.59 -1.44 -18.29
C ASP A 53 -1.52 -0.11 -17.53
N LYS A 54 -2.65 0.34 -16.96
CA LYS A 54 -2.69 1.53 -16.10
C LYS A 54 -1.86 1.34 -14.83
N ILE A 55 -1.94 0.17 -14.19
CA ILE A 55 -1.13 -0.14 -13.01
C ILE A 55 0.36 -0.14 -13.37
N VAL A 56 0.74 -0.81 -14.45
CA VAL A 56 2.13 -0.84 -14.94
C VAL A 56 2.64 0.55 -15.24
N ALA A 57 1.82 1.40 -15.89
CA ALA A 57 2.19 2.78 -16.17
C ALA A 57 2.40 3.60 -14.89
N ILE A 58 1.54 3.45 -13.87
CA ILE A 58 1.72 4.08 -12.54
C ILE A 58 3.01 3.58 -11.87
N LEU A 59 3.24 2.27 -11.85
CA LEU A 59 4.43 1.67 -11.25
C LEU A 59 5.72 2.11 -11.96
N ARG A 60 5.62 2.38 -13.26
CA ARG A 60 6.71 2.96 -14.05
C ARG A 60 7.00 4.38 -13.62
N GLU A 61 6.16 5.12 -12.92
CA GLU A 61 6.48 6.48 -12.46
C GLU A 61 7.38 6.50 -11.22
N THR A 62 7.45 5.40 -10.47
CA THR A 62 8.24 5.26 -9.23
C THR A 62 9.70 5.70 -9.40
N PRO A 63 10.20 6.73 -8.68
CA PRO A 63 11.56 7.21 -8.81
C PRO A 63 12.59 6.10 -8.59
N ALA A 64 13.58 6.03 -9.48
CA ALA A 64 14.68 5.08 -9.37
C ALA A 64 15.42 5.22 -8.01
N PRO A 65 16.13 4.16 -7.57
CA PRO A 65 17.01 4.23 -6.41
C PRO A 65 18.10 5.31 -6.59
N ALA A 66 18.63 5.82 -5.47
CA ALA A 66 19.71 6.81 -5.49
C ALA A 66 20.93 6.29 -6.27
N GLY A 67 21.67 7.22 -6.91
CA GLY A 67 22.84 6.87 -7.73
C GLY A 67 22.50 6.36 -9.14
N ARG A 68 21.23 6.14 -9.47
CA ARG A 68 20.79 5.87 -10.85
C ARG A 68 20.21 7.10 -11.52
N LEU A 69 20.37 7.16 -12.84
CA LEU A 69 19.79 8.23 -13.65
C LEU A 69 18.27 8.26 -13.44
N PRO A 70 17.68 9.46 -13.26
CA PRO A 70 16.22 9.62 -13.25
C PRO A 70 15.58 9.01 -14.50
N GLY A 71 14.36 8.49 -14.36
CA GLY A 71 13.65 7.77 -15.43
C GLY A 71 13.65 8.43 -16.83
N PRO A 72 13.57 9.77 -16.97
CA PRO A 72 13.67 10.43 -18.28
C PRO A 72 15.05 10.43 -18.94
N LEU A 73 16.12 10.19 -18.17
CA LEU A 73 17.52 10.19 -18.62
C LEU A 73 18.10 8.79 -18.80
N MET A 74 17.47 7.77 -18.22
CA MET A 74 17.74 6.38 -18.59
C MET A 74 17.37 6.22 -20.08
N ARG A 75 18.20 5.53 -20.89
CA ARG A 75 17.87 5.21 -22.28
C ARG A 75 16.41 4.77 -22.31
N ALA A 76 15.59 5.39 -23.16
CA ALA A 76 14.12 5.33 -23.15
C ALA A 76 13.51 3.90 -23.14
N GLY A 77 14.33 2.87 -23.25
CA GLY A 77 13.98 1.46 -23.18
C GLY A 77 14.48 0.66 -21.97
N ASN A 78 15.11 1.17 -20.90
CA ASN A 78 15.64 0.28 -19.83
C ASN A 78 15.02 0.51 -18.43
N ARG A 79 13.78 1.00 -18.35
CA ARG A 79 13.14 1.26 -17.07
C ARG A 79 12.10 0.20 -16.70
N PRO A 80 12.25 -0.51 -15.57
CA PRO A 80 11.21 -1.39 -15.07
C PRO A 80 10.06 -0.61 -14.42
N ALA A 81 8.85 -1.14 -14.55
CA ALA A 81 7.74 -0.77 -13.67
C ALA A 81 7.87 -1.58 -12.39
N PHE A 82 8.00 -0.93 -11.24
CA PHE A 82 8.37 -1.63 -10.01
C PHE A 82 7.74 -1.02 -8.77
N LYS A 83 7.73 -1.82 -7.70
CA LYS A 83 7.34 -1.39 -6.36
C LYS A 83 8.29 -1.99 -5.32
N THR A 84 8.49 -1.25 -4.24
CA THR A 84 9.20 -1.72 -3.05
C THR A 84 8.24 -2.03 -1.90
N GLY A 85 8.64 -2.94 -1.02
CA GLY A 85 7.99 -3.24 0.25
C GLY A 85 9.02 -3.41 1.36
N THR A 86 8.66 -3.02 2.58
CA THR A 86 9.44 -3.28 3.79
C THR A 86 8.46 -3.80 4.84
N SER A 87 8.74 -4.97 5.42
CA SER A 87 7.85 -5.55 6.44
C SER A 87 7.95 -4.79 7.77
N TYR A 88 6.92 -4.91 8.60
CA TYR A 88 6.94 -4.34 9.95
C TYR A 88 8.08 -4.95 10.78
N GLY A 89 8.81 -4.10 11.50
CA GLY A 89 10.01 -4.52 12.23
C GLY A 89 11.24 -4.74 11.36
N TYR A 90 11.23 -4.29 10.08
CA TYR A 90 12.39 -4.30 9.19
C TYR A 90 12.99 -5.69 8.96
N ARG A 91 12.16 -6.74 8.92
CA ARG A 91 12.62 -8.12 8.75
C ARG A 91 12.88 -8.47 7.29
N ASP A 92 12.03 -7.93 6.41
CA ASP A 92 12.02 -8.19 4.98
C ASP A 92 12.07 -6.89 4.21
N ALA A 93 13.00 -6.83 3.26
CA ALA A 93 13.05 -5.80 2.24
C ALA A 93 12.81 -6.45 0.88
N LEU A 94 11.85 -5.91 0.14
CA LEU A 94 11.39 -6.45 -1.12
C LEU A 94 11.39 -5.38 -2.21
N ALA A 95 11.74 -5.79 -3.42
CA ALA A 95 11.47 -5.06 -4.65
C ALA A 95 11.00 -6.02 -5.75
N VAL A 96 9.90 -5.68 -6.42
CA VAL A 96 9.35 -6.47 -7.52
C VAL A 96 9.07 -5.56 -8.70
N GLY A 97 9.40 -5.99 -9.91
CA GLY A 97 9.14 -5.21 -11.10
C GLY A 97 9.04 -6.04 -12.37
N VAL A 98 8.61 -5.38 -13.44
CA VAL A 98 8.45 -5.97 -14.78
C VAL A 98 9.09 -5.09 -15.86
N ALA A 99 9.74 -5.72 -16.84
CA ALA A 99 10.25 -5.11 -18.06
C ALA A 99 10.60 -6.18 -19.11
N GLY A 100 10.41 -5.89 -20.39
CA GLY A 100 10.92 -6.71 -21.50
C GLY A 100 10.51 -8.17 -21.50
N GLY A 101 9.29 -8.48 -21.06
CA GLY A 101 8.80 -9.85 -20.93
C GLY A 101 9.27 -10.57 -19.66
N TYR A 102 10.04 -9.90 -18.79
CA TYR A 102 10.51 -10.44 -17.51
C TYR A 102 9.74 -9.84 -16.34
N ALA A 103 9.45 -10.69 -15.35
CA ALA A 103 9.14 -10.30 -13.98
C ALA A 103 10.32 -10.68 -13.09
N VAL A 104 10.82 -9.72 -12.31
CA VAL A 104 11.93 -9.94 -11.39
C VAL A 104 11.48 -9.55 -9.99
N MET A 105 11.80 -10.41 -9.04
CA MET A 105 11.51 -10.24 -7.63
C MET A 105 12.80 -10.41 -6.83
N VAL A 106 13.10 -9.45 -5.98
CA VAL A 106 14.24 -9.46 -5.07
C VAL A 106 13.73 -9.36 -3.65
N TRP A 107 14.15 -10.31 -2.81
CA TRP A 107 13.98 -10.26 -1.38
C TRP A 107 15.37 -10.22 -0.72
N THR A 108 15.51 -9.36 0.29
CA THR A 108 16.66 -9.32 1.17
C THR A 108 16.16 -9.33 2.61
N GLY A 109 16.68 -10.23 3.43
CA GLY A 109 16.31 -10.36 4.83
C GLY A 109 17.27 -11.28 5.55
N ARG A 110 17.00 -11.57 6.82
CA ARG A 110 17.71 -12.63 7.52
C ARG A 110 16.88 -13.92 7.45
N PRO A 111 17.48 -15.09 7.17
CA PRO A 111 16.75 -16.36 7.18
C PRO A 111 16.09 -16.69 8.53
N ASP A 112 16.62 -16.15 9.63
CA ASP A 112 16.07 -16.30 10.99
C ASP A 112 14.97 -15.26 11.33
N GLY A 113 14.60 -14.40 10.37
CA GLY A 113 13.60 -13.35 10.58
C GLY A 113 14.06 -12.18 11.46
N GLY A 114 15.35 -12.05 11.77
CA GLY A 114 15.86 -10.92 12.54
C GLY A 114 15.70 -9.57 11.83
N ALA A 115 15.49 -8.50 12.60
CA ALA A 115 15.34 -7.13 12.08
C ALA A 115 16.64 -6.56 11.48
N ARG A 116 16.50 -5.72 10.44
CA ARG A 116 17.58 -4.98 9.76
C ARG A 116 17.14 -3.54 9.47
N ALA A 117 17.15 -2.69 10.49
CA ALA A 117 16.56 -1.34 10.44
C ALA A 117 17.03 -0.47 9.25
N ASP A 118 18.30 -0.56 8.86
CA ASP A 118 18.88 0.24 7.77
C ASP A 118 18.76 -0.41 6.38
N GLN A 119 17.98 -1.50 6.26
CA GLN A 119 17.83 -2.24 5.02
C GLN A 119 16.37 -2.29 4.59
N THR A 120 15.90 -1.17 4.05
CA THR A 120 14.55 -1.08 3.48
C THR A 120 14.50 -1.65 2.06
N GLY A 121 13.30 -1.94 1.55
CA GLY A 121 13.13 -2.34 0.15
C GLY A 121 13.67 -1.32 -0.85
N ARG A 122 13.71 -0.03 -0.50
CA ARG A 122 14.27 1.03 -1.34
C ARG A 122 15.80 1.07 -1.33
N GLU A 123 16.42 0.79 -0.19
CA GLU A 123 17.87 0.89 -0.01
C GLU A 123 18.60 -0.42 -0.34
N ALA A 124 17.98 -1.57 -0.08
CA ALA A 124 18.60 -2.88 -0.25
C ALA A 124 18.10 -3.63 -1.49
N ALA A 125 16.80 -3.89 -1.60
CA ALA A 125 16.26 -4.75 -2.66
C ALA A 125 16.14 -4.04 -4.02
N ALA A 126 15.73 -2.78 -4.05
CA ALA A 126 15.53 -2.05 -5.30
C ALA A 126 16.81 -1.86 -6.12
N PRO A 127 17.98 -1.55 -5.51
CA PRO A 127 19.22 -1.48 -6.28
C PRO A 127 19.56 -2.78 -7.01
N LEU A 128 19.42 -3.92 -6.32
CA LEU A 128 19.66 -5.25 -6.89
C LEU A 128 18.66 -5.60 -8.00
N LEU A 129 17.39 -5.23 -7.83
CA LEU A 129 16.36 -5.42 -8.87
C LEU A 129 16.78 -4.74 -10.18
N PHE A 130 17.27 -3.51 -10.09
CA PHE A 130 17.74 -2.76 -11.26
C PHE A 130 19.01 -3.38 -11.85
N ASP A 131 19.95 -3.87 -11.04
CA ASP A 131 21.15 -4.56 -11.55
C ASP A 131 20.78 -5.80 -12.36
N VAL A 132 19.77 -6.56 -11.94
CA VAL A 132 19.27 -7.72 -12.70
C VAL A 132 18.66 -7.28 -14.02
N PHE A 133 17.83 -6.23 -14.04
CA PHE A 133 17.26 -5.73 -15.29
C PHE A 133 18.32 -5.16 -16.25
N ASP A 134 19.35 -4.52 -15.73
CA ASP A 134 20.48 -4.03 -16.52
C ASP A 134 21.24 -5.21 -17.17
N GLN A 135 21.43 -6.31 -16.44
CA GLN A 135 22.05 -7.53 -16.99
C GLN A 135 21.18 -8.26 -18.02
N LEU A 136 19.86 -8.32 -17.79
CA LEU A 136 18.91 -8.89 -18.73
C LEU A 136 18.78 -8.07 -20.02
N GLN A 137 19.29 -6.82 -20.02
CA GLN A 137 19.13 -5.87 -21.11
C GLN A 137 17.65 -5.72 -21.52
N ALA A 138 16.74 -5.84 -20.56
CA ALA A 138 15.31 -5.99 -20.82
C ALA A 138 14.73 -4.69 -21.42
N PRO A 139 14.31 -4.69 -22.70
CA PRO A 139 13.73 -3.51 -23.30
C PRO A 139 12.36 -3.21 -22.67
N SER A 140 12.10 -1.96 -22.33
CA SER A 140 10.87 -1.48 -21.75
C SER A 140 9.83 -1.39 -22.86
N GLN A 141 9.24 -2.54 -23.19
CA GLN A 141 8.00 -2.64 -23.99
C GLN A 141 6.77 -2.32 -23.14
N LEU A 142 6.94 -1.44 -22.15
CA LEU A 142 5.88 -1.09 -21.21
C LEU A 142 5.00 0.00 -21.82
N PRO A 143 3.69 0.02 -21.47
CA PRO A 143 2.77 1.05 -21.91
C PRO A 143 3.34 2.45 -21.75
N ALA A 144 2.99 3.35 -22.67
CA ALA A 144 3.35 4.76 -22.55
C ALA A 144 2.92 5.28 -21.16
N PRO A 145 3.70 6.19 -20.55
CA PRO A 145 3.29 6.85 -19.32
C PRO A 145 1.85 7.36 -19.46
N LEU A 146 1.08 7.31 -18.38
CA LEU A 146 -0.27 7.85 -18.42
C LEU A 146 -0.15 9.34 -18.75
N ALA A 147 -0.53 9.72 -19.97
CA ALA A 147 -0.85 11.11 -20.23
C ALA A 147 -1.89 11.52 -19.18
N PRO A 148 -1.82 12.73 -18.59
CA PRO A 148 -2.78 13.15 -17.58
C PRO A 148 -4.18 13.10 -18.20
N ALA A 149 -4.86 11.98 -17.99
CA ALA A 149 -6.24 11.82 -18.37
C ALA A 149 -7.02 12.78 -17.49
N ARG A 150 -8.04 13.42 -18.06
CA ARG A 150 -9.02 14.15 -17.26
C ARG A 150 -9.45 13.22 -16.13
N ALA A 151 -9.23 13.65 -14.88
CA ALA A 151 -9.55 12.84 -13.73
C ALA A 151 -10.99 12.28 -13.89
N PRO A 152 -11.23 11.00 -13.61
CA PRO A 152 -12.58 10.45 -13.53
C PRO A 152 -13.48 11.41 -12.74
N VAL A 153 -14.75 11.56 -13.12
CA VAL A 153 -15.64 12.56 -12.50
C VAL A 153 -15.66 12.45 -10.97
N ALA A 154 -15.62 11.23 -10.43
CA ALA A 154 -15.52 10.95 -8.99
C ALA A 154 -14.21 11.44 -8.33
N LEU A 155 -13.11 11.53 -9.08
CA LEU A 155 -11.83 12.07 -8.61
C LEU A 155 -11.71 13.59 -8.83
N LYS A 156 -12.52 14.19 -9.71
CA LYS A 156 -12.61 15.66 -9.86
C LYS A 156 -13.24 16.31 -8.63
N SER A 157 -14.28 15.70 -8.07
CA SER A 157 -14.91 16.19 -6.83
C SER A 157 -14.02 16.04 -5.60
N LEU A 158 -13.05 15.12 -5.63
CA LEU A 158 -12.09 14.93 -4.55
C LEU A 158 -11.11 16.08 -4.41
N ASN A 159 -10.80 16.84 -5.48
CA ASN A 159 -9.81 17.92 -5.45
C ASN A 159 -10.38 19.32 -5.80
N GLY A 160 -11.69 19.47 -5.88
CA GLY A 160 -12.32 20.75 -6.18
C GLY A 160 -12.29 21.74 -5.00
N PRO A 161 -12.48 23.05 -5.25
CA PRO A 161 -12.67 24.05 -4.19
C PRO A 161 -13.88 23.75 -3.28
N ASP A 162 -14.81 22.90 -3.72
CA ASP A 162 -15.91 22.32 -2.94
C ASP A 162 -15.52 21.05 -2.16
N SER A 163 -14.23 20.84 -1.86
CA SER A 163 -13.74 19.74 -1.02
C SER A 163 -14.27 19.91 0.41
N ARG A 164 -15.53 19.49 0.62
CA ARG A 164 -16.17 19.46 1.93
C ARG A 164 -15.35 18.64 2.91
N ALA A 165 -15.46 18.98 4.19
CA ALA A 165 -14.98 18.13 5.28
C ALA A 165 -15.33 16.66 5.00
N SER A 166 -14.34 15.76 5.04
CA SER A 166 -14.56 14.33 4.82
C SER A 166 -13.56 13.49 5.61
N ILE A 167 -14.08 12.47 6.29
CA ILE A 167 -13.29 11.54 7.08
C ILE A 167 -12.63 10.51 6.15
N LEU A 168 -11.30 10.52 6.12
CA LEU A 168 -10.49 9.55 5.36
C LEU A 168 -10.25 8.28 6.19
N PHE A 169 -10.05 8.46 7.49
CA PHE A 169 -9.90 7.36 8.42
C PHE A 169 -10.34 7.75 9.84
N PRO A 170 -11.06 6.87 10.54
CA PRO A 170 -11.60 5.59 10.07
C PRO A 170 -12.86 5.78 9.19
N PRO A 171 -13.02 5.01 8.10
CA PRO A 171 -14.16 5.14 7.20
C PRO A 171 -15.49 4.76 7.87
N LYS A 172 -16.60 5.25 7.30
CA LYS A 172 -17.96 5.00 7.79
C LYS A 172 -18.25 3.50 7.94
N ASN A 173 -18.88 3.14 9.06
CA ASN A 173 -19.37 1.79 9.39
C ASN A 173 -18.26 0.72 9.46
N THR A 174 -17.03 1.12 9.81
CA THR A 174 -15.92 0.17 9.96
C THR A 174 -15.77 -0.34 11.39
N THR A 175 -15.22 -1.54 11.55
CA THR A 175 -14.65 -1.99 12.83
C THR A 175 -13.18 -1.63 12.85
N VAL A 176 -12.73 -0.97 13.92
CA VAL A 176 -11.33 -0.65 14.19
C VAL A 176 -10.84 -1.52 15.34
N TYR A 177 -9.71 -2.17 15.13
CA TYR A 177 -9.04 -2.97 16.16
C TYR A 177 -7.95 -2.14 16.80
N VAL A 178 -7.94 -2.11 18.14
CA VAL A 178 -6.93 -1.40 18.93
C VAL A 178 -6.21 -2.38 19.84
N GLU A 179 -4.89 -2.29 19.88
CA GLU A 179 -4.09 -3.04 20.84
C GLU A 179 -4.27 -2.41 22.22
N ALA A 180 -4.92 -3.12 23.14
CA ALA A 180 -5.27 -2.56 24.44
C ALA A 180 -5.39 -3.65 25.51
N SER A 181 -4.93 -3.35 26.72
CA SER A 181 -5.28 -4.17 27.89
C SER A 181 -6.64 -3.74 28.43
N VAL A 182 -7.53 -4.70 28.67
CA VAL A 182 -8.87 -4.46 29.23
C VAL A 182 -8.80 -4.59 30.75
N SER A 183 -9.24 -3.56 31.48
CA SER A 183 -9.31 -3.61 32.94
C SER A 183 -10.46 -4.49 33.41
N SER A 184 -10.13 -5.59 34.10
CA SER A 184 -11.10 -6.54 34.66
C SER A 184 -12.01 -5.85 35.69
N GLY A 185 -13.26 -5.58 35.29
CA GLY A 185 -14.30 -5.01 36.16
C GLY A 185 -14.97 -3.75 35.61
N THR A 186 -14.24 -2.91 34.86
CA THR A 186 -14.79 -1.66 34.27
C THR A 186 -14.89 -1.70 32.75
N GLY A 187 -14.24 -2.66 32.09
CA GLY A 187 -14.15 -2.70 30.63
C GLY A 187 -13.31 -1.56 30.04
N ALA A 188 -12.59 -0.81 30.89
CA ALA A 188 -11.76 0.30 30.46
C ALA A 188 -10.56 -0.21 29.66
N LEU A 189 -10.39 0.35 28.47
CA LEU A 189 -9.24 0.11 27.61
C LEU A 189 -8.08 0.99 28.03
N LYS A 190 -6.92 0.38 28.24
CA LYS A 190 -5.63 1.06 28.22
C LYS A 190 -4.98 0.74 26.88
N VAL A 191 -5.13 1.66 25.94
CA VAL A 191 -4.67 1.48 24.56
C VAL A 191 -3.15 1.63 24.52
N ALA A 192 -2.46 0.69 23.88
CA ALA A 192 -1.00 0.73 23.72
C ALA A 192 -0.56 1.87 22.79
N ARG A 193 -1.39 2.20 21.79
CA ARG A 193 -1.15 3.25 20.80
C ARG A 193 -2.45 3.98 20.43
N PRO A 194 -2.49 5.32 20.52
CA PRO A 194 -3.66 6.10 20.09
C PRO A 194 -4.05 5.84 18.62
N LEU A 195 -5.35 5.85 18.34
CA LEU A 195 -5.86 5.76 16.99
C LEU A 195 -5.73 7.11 16.29
N LYS A 196 -4.94 7.16 15.21
CA LYS A 196 -4.84 8.36 14.37
C LYS A 196 -6.14 8.59 13.60
N LEU A 197 -6.64 9.80 13.62
CA LEU A 197 -7.80 10.24 12.84
C LEU A 197 -7.31 11.10 11.67
N SER A 198 -7.89 10.88 10.49
CA SER A 198 -7.51 11.61 9.29
C SER A 198 -8.73 12.09 8.53
N ALA A 199 -8.72 13.37 8.16
CA ALA A 199 -9.75 14.01 7.39
C ALA A 199 -9.16 15.03 6.43
N ARG A 200 -9.95 15.35 5.40
CA ARG A 200 -9.75 16.49 4.52
C ARG A 200 -10.79 17.56 4.82
N GLY A 201 -10.46 18.82 4.58
CA GLY A 201 -11.36 19.97 4.68
C GLY A 201 -10.56 21.26 4.62
N GLN A 202 -11.24 22.40 4.59
CA GLN A 202 -10.59 23.70 4.74
C GLN A 202 -10.03 23.84 6.17
N ARG A 203 -8.74 24.14 6.29
CA ARG A 203 -8.08 24.30 7.60
C ARG A 203 -8.48 25.64 8.25
N PRO A 204 -8.58 25.73 9.58
CA PRO A 204 -8.42 24.64 10.55
C PRO A 204 -9.57 23.62 10.49
N ILE A 205 -9.26 22.37 10.82
CA ILE A 205 -10.27 21.32 11.00
C ILE A 205 -10.42 21.04 12.50
N THR A 206 -11.62 20.68 12.93
CA THR A 206 -11.91 20.33 14.32
C THR A 206 -12.57 18.97 14.37
N TRP A 207 -12.08 18.12 15.28
CA TRP A 207 -12.61 16.78 15.50
C TRP A 207 -13.43 16.68 16.76
N TYR A 208 -14.42 15.80 16.72
CA TYR A 208 -15.24 15.42 17.85
C TYR A 208 -15.39 13.90 17.92
N VAL A 209 -15.35 13.37 19.13
CA VAL A 209 -15.68 11.97 19.45
C VAL A 209 -16.87 11.98 20.39
N ASP A 210 -17.99 11.39 19.98
CA ASP A 210 -19.27 11.43 20.70
C ASP A 210 -19.68 12.86 21.11
N GLY A 211 -19.42 13.81 20.21
CA GLY A 211 -19.69 15.24 20.43
C GLY A 211 -18.69 15.97 21.32
N GLN A 212 -17.70 15.30 21.91
CA GLN A 212 -16.64 15.93 22.70
C GLN A 212 -15.46 16.34 21.80
N PRO A 213 -14.95 17.58 21.90
CA PRO A 213 -13.85 18.04 21.04
C PRO A 213 -12.57 17.23 21.31
N LEU A 214 -11.89 16.84 20.24
CA LEU A 214 -10.58 16.20 20.29
C LEU A 214 -9.50 17.21 19.93
N PRO A 215 -8.58 17.56 20.85
CA PRO A 215 -7.50 18.49 20.57
C PRO A 215 -6.43 17.86 19.65
N GLU A 216 -5.68 18.72 18.96
CA GLU A 216 -4.46 18.32 18.26
C GLU A 216 -3.39 17.90 19.27
N ASP A 217 -2.60 16.88 18.91
CA ASP A 217 -1.40 16.52 19.65
C ASP A 217 -0.24 17.49 19.35
N VAL A 218 0.90 17.30 20.01
CA VAL A 218 2.08 18.15 19.88
C VAL A 218 2.65 18.23 18.45
N ASN A 219 2.26 17.31 17.56
CA ASN A 219 2.68 17.27 16.17
C ASN A 219 1.61 17.85 15.21
N GLY A 220 0.49 18.36 15.73
CA GLY A 220 -0.63 18.87 14.92
C GLY A 220 -1.51 17.76 14.32
N ASP A 221 -1.40 16.53 14.83
CA ASP A 221 -2.23 15.40 14.43
C ASP A 221 -3.40 15.19 15.41
N PHE A 222 -4.46 14.53 14.94
CA PHE A 222 -5.57 14.11 15.80
C PHE A 222 -5.40 12.64 16.20
N SER A 223 -5.13 12.41 17.48
CA SER A 223 -4.90 11.08 18.05
C SER A 223 -5.95 10.81 19.13
N TRP A 224 -6.73 9.74 18.98
CA TRP A 224 -7.81 9.39 19.89
C TRP A 224 -7.57 8.05 20.61
N GLU A 225 -7.74 8.04 21.92
CA GLU A 225 -7.71 6.83 22.74
C GLU A 225 -9.15 6.43 23.13
N PRO A 226 -9.73 5.38 22.51
CA PRO A 226 -11.03 4.87 22.93
C PRO A 226 -10.97 4.35 24.36
N ARG A 227 -11.96 4.72 25.17
CA ARG A 227 -12.02 4.36 26.60
C ARG A 227 -12.57 2.96 26.85
N THR A 228 -13.42 2.46 25.96
CA THR A 228 -14.07 1.14 26.05
C THR A 228 -14.17 0.50 24.67
N GLU A 229 -14.41 -0.80 24.61
CA GLU A 229 -14.96 -1.39 23.38
C GLU A 229 -16.38 -0.86 23.15
N GLY A 230 -16.84 -0.76 21.91
CA GLY A 230 -18.18 -0.27 21.62
C GLY A 230 -18.29 0.49 20.32
N PHE A 231 -19.36 1.28 20.20
CA PHE A 231 -19.61 2.13 19.04
C PHE A 231 -19.33 3.59 19.39
N TYR A 232 -18.78 4.32 18.42
CA TYR A 232 -18.39 5.72 18.56
C TYR A 232 -18.79 6.51 17.32
N ASP A 233 -19.22 7.74 17.54
CA ASP A 233 -19.51 8.71 16.48
C ASP A 233 -18.37 9.72 16.39
N LEU A 234 -17.63 9.65 15.28
CA LEU A 234 -16.59 10.61 14.97
C LEU A 234 -17.16 11.68 14.05
N THR A 235 -16.91 12.96 14.35
CA THR A 235 -17.32 14.08 13.50
C THR A 235 -16.11 14.96 13.21
N VAL A 236 -15.95 15.37 11.97
CA VAL A 236 -15.01 16.43 11.57
C VAL A 236 -15.77 17.62 11.05
N VAL A 237 -15.34 18.83 11.41
CA VAL A 237 -15.86 20.10 10.92
C VAL A 237 -14.70 20.92 10.34
N ASP A 238 -14.89 21.51 9.16
CA ASP A 238 -13.89 22.38 8.54
C ASP A 238 -14.15 23.88 8.82
N ALA A 239 -13.19 24.74 8.46
CA ALA A 239 -13.28 26.18 8.68
C ALA A 239 -14.46 26.86 7.96
N ALA A 240 -15.01 26.23 6.91
CA ALA A 240 -16.18 26.70 6.19
C ALA A 240 -17.51 26.17 6.81
N GLY A 241 -17.43 25.41 7.91
CA GLY A 241 -18.58 24.86 8.61
C GLY A 241 -19.16 23.59 7.99
N HIS A 242 -18.50 22.99 7.00
CA HIS A 242 -18.90 21.68 6.50
C HIS A 242 -18.52 20.60 7.51
N SER A 243 -19.35 19.58 7.61
CA SER A 243 -19.09 18.45 8.50
C SER A 243 -19.26 17.10 7.81
N ASP A 244 -18.48 16.12 8.24
CA ASP A 244 -18.68 14.71 7.93
C ASP A 244 -18.62 13.88 9.21
N LYS A 245 -19.30 12.72 9.20
CA LYS A 245 -19.44 11.85 10.36
C LYS A 245 -19.08 10.42 10.02
N SER A 246 -18.46 9.69 10.95
CA SER A 246 -18.12 8.28 10.81
C SER A 246 -18.57 7.53 12.05
N HIS A 247 -19.46 6.56 11.86
CA HIS A 247 -19.87 5.64 12.91
C HIS A 247 -18.96 4.42 12.87
N VAL A 248 -18.26 4.13 13.97
CA VAL A 248 -17.26 3.06 14.02
C VAL A 248 -17.44 2.16 15.23
N ARG A 249 -17.07 0.90 15.08
CA ARG A 249 -16.99 -0.06 16.19
C ARG A 249 -15.55 -0.25 16.62
N VAL A 250 -15.24 -0.05 17.88
CA VAL A 250 -13.93 -0.35 18.47
C VAL A 250 -13.94 -1.73 19.11
N LYS A 251 -12.90 -2.52 18.82
CA LYS A 251 -12.60 -3.80 19.47
C LYS A 251 -11.15 -3.84 19.94
N ALA A 252 -10.92 -4.35 21.13
CA ALA A 252 -9.58 -4.61 21.64
C ALA A 252 -9.04 -5.92 21.06
N ILE A 253 -7.73 -5.92 20.78
CA ILE A 253 -6.96 -7.12 20.52
C ILE A 253 -5.82 -7.20 21.52
N ASP A 254 -5.51 -8.40 21.98
CA ASP A 254 -4.38 -8.63 22.88
C ASP A 254 -3.07 -8.46 22.09
N GLY A 255 -2.19 -7.60 22.59
CA GLY A 255 -0.86 -7.34 22.01
C GLY A 255 0.11 -8.51 22.17
N SER A 256 -0.27 -9.52 22.97
CA SER A 256 0.45 -10.77 23.08
C SER A 256 0.10 -11.70 21.91
N GLY A 257 0.79 -11.53 20.78
CA GLY A 257 0.90 -12.61 19.80
C GLY A 257 1.51 -13.88 20.45
N PRO A 258 1.22 -15.09 19.94
CA PRO A 258 1.77 -16.32 20.51
C PRO A 258 3.31 -16.27 20.51
N GLN A 259 3.91 -16.62 21.65
CA GLN A 259 5.36 -16.84 21.78
C GLN A 259 5.83 -18.01 20.91
#